data_AF-A0A8T2XVM1-F1
#
_entry.id   AF-A0A8T2XVM1-F1
#
_cell.length_a   1.000
_cell.length_b   1.000
_cell.length_c   1.000
_cell.angle_alpha   90.00
_cell.angle_beta   90.00
_cell.angle_gamma   90.00
#
_symmetry.space_group_name_H-M   'P 1'
#
loop_
_entity.id
_entity.type
_entity.pdbx_description
1 polymer ?
#
loop_
_entity_poly.entity_id
_entity_poly.type
_entity_poly.pdbx_seq_one_letter_code
_entity_poly.pdbx_strand_id
1 'polypeptide(L)'
;MEGRIPRIKTGDGSPEIALFPTVGIRDLSGPIRDSSRHEESVKHFKDYNATIEFYWAPSLAESNSDAVSNRNGLSDRIIMPESISKHGDNWKSADYLIFNTYIWWMTSIYTKVLRGGSFGEGPIEYDEVELPIAYERVLRTWAKWVEENVDPKHSSVCFSSMSPTHVRSLDWDNPDGIKCANETKPILNKSKPLDVGMN
;
A
#
# COMPACT_ATOMS: atom_id res chain seq x y z
N MET A 1 30.06 2.99 -2.49
CA MET A 1 29.25 2.31 -1.44
C MET A 1 27.84 2.20 -1.98
N GLU A 2 27.55 1.11 -2.68
CA GLU A 2 26.24 0.84 -3.29
C GLU A 2 25.41 0.01 -2.31
N GLY A 3 24.31 0.58 -1.83
CA GLY A 3 23.30 -0.13 -1.04
C GLY A 3 22.52 -1.08 -1.94
N ARG A 4 22.79 -2.39 -1.80
CA ARG A 4 22.13 -3.44 -2.56
C ARG A 4 20.79 -3.78 -1.88
N ILE A 5 19.68 -3.31 -2.46
CA ILE A 5 18.32 -3.69 -2.07
C ILE A 5 18.15 -5.21 -2.34
N PRO A 6 17.71 -6.03 -1.36
CA PRO A 6 17.50 -7.46 -1.61
C PRO A 6 16.33 -7.69 -2.58
N ARG A 7 16.59 -8.32 -3.72
CA ARG A 7 15.54 -8.85 -4.61
C ARG A 7 15.08 -10.20 -4.09
N ILE A 8 13.81 -10.30 -3.67
CA ILE A 8 13.14 -11.58 -3.46
C ILE A 8 12.75 -12.10 -4.85
N LYS A 9 13.33 -13.23 -5.28
CA LYS A 9 12.90 -13.97 -6.48
C LYS A 9 11.93 -15.07 -6.05
N THR A 10 10.69 -15.03 -6.52
CA THR A 10 9.80 -16.20 -6.58
C THR A 10 9.95 -16.88 -7.95
N GLY A 11 9.87 -18.20 -7.97
CA GLY A 11 10.49 -19.06 -8.98
C GLY A 11 9.65 -19.48 -10.18
N ASP A 12 8.69 -18.70 -10.67
CA ASP A 12 7.82 -19.14 -11.78
C ASP A 12 7.72 -18.17 -12.98
N GLY A 13 8.49 -17.08 -12.99
CA GLY A 13 8.69 -16.27 -14.20
C GLY A 13 7.45 -15.54 -14.72
N SER A 14 6.38 -15.44 -13.94
CA SER A 14 5.24 -14.58 -14.25
C SER A 14 5.42 -13.21 -13.56
N PRO A 15 5.24 -12.07 -14.24
CA PRO A 15 5.27 -10.77 -13.58
C PRO A 15 3.97 -10.58 -12.80
N GLU A 16 3.96 -11.02 -11.54
CA GLU A 16 2.94 -10.62 -10.59
C GLU A 16 3.31 -9.20 -10.10
N ILE A 17 2.53 -8.20 -10.53
CA ILE A 17 2.68 -6.82 -10.10
C ILE A 17 2.18 -6.74 -8.64
N ALA A 18 3.02 -7.16 -7.70
CA ALA A 18 2.75 -7.03 -6.28
C ALA A 18 2.94 -5.55 -5.88
N LEU A 19 1.83 -4.84 -5.76
CA LEU A 19 1.77 -3.51 -5.18
C LEU A 19 1.53 -3.67 -3.68
N PHE A 20 2.54 -3.32 -2.88
CA PHE A 20 2.58 -3.59 -1.44
C PHE A 20 1.86 -2.49 -0.64
N PRO A 21 0.77 -2.77 0.09
CA PRO A 21 0.15 -1.76 0.95
C PRO A 21 0.85 -1.47 2.29
N THR A 22 1.49 -2.40 2.99
CA THR A 22 2.25 -2.04 4.22
C THR A 22 3.26 -3.14 4.57
N VAL A 23 4.50 -2.78 4.87
CA VAL A 23 5.53 -3.71 5.38
C VAL A 23 5.96 -3.24 6.78
N GLY A 24 5.78 -4.09 7.79
CA GLY A 24 6.35 -3.92 9.12
C GLY A 24 7.58 -4.81 9.28
N ILE A 25 8.62 -4.35 9.97
CA ILE A 25 9.75 -5.19 10.40
C ILE A 25 9.80 -5.14 11.92
N ARG A 26 9.88 -6.29 12.60
CA ARG A 26 10.01 -6.37 14.07
C ARG A 26 11.25 -7.16 14.51
N ASP A 27 11.85 -6.77 15.63
CA ASP A 27 12.75 -7.58 16.45
C ASP A 27 11.94 -8.30 17.54
N LEU A 28 12.08 -9.62 17.65
CA LEU A 28 11.25 -10.52 18.45
C LEU A 28 11.70 -10.63 19.91
N SER A 29 12.10 -9.54 20.57
CA SER A 29 12.35 -9.62 22.03
C SER A 29 11.05 -9.80 22.85
N GLY A 30 9.88 -9.86 22.21
CA GLY A 30 8.55 -10.03 22.82
C GLY A 30 7.75 -11.24 22.29
N PRO A 31 6.59 -11.54 22.91
CA PRO A 31 5.81 -12.75 22.59
C PRO A 31 5.21 -12.73 21.17
N ILE A 32 5.33 -13.87 20.49
CA ILE A 32 4.88 -14.15 19.13
C ILE A 32 3.34 -14.20 19.08
N ARG A 33 2.70 -13.43 18.20
CA ARG A 33 1.27 -13.58 17.88
C ARG A 33 1.07 -14.60 16.75
N ASP A 34 0.10 -15.49 16.92
CA ASP A 34 -0.32 -16.46 15.90
C ASP A 34 -0.87 -15.77 14.65
N SER A 35 -0.35 -16.12 13.46
CA SER A 35 -0.66 -15.50 12.18
C SER A 35 -1.82 -16.19 11.44
N SER A 36 -2.84 -16.64 12.16
CA SER A 36 -4.00 -17.33 11.58
C SER A 36 -5.01 -16.40 10.89
N ARG A 37 -4.70 -15.10 10.73
CA ARG A 37 -5.52 -14.13 9.99
C ARG A 37 -4.99 -13.96 8.56
N HIS A 38 -5.80 -14.28 7.55
CA HIS A 38 -5.53 -14.10 6.10
C HIS A 38 -5.20 -12.66 5.63
N GLU A 39 -5.06 -11.73 6.57
CA GLU A 39 -4.75 -10.31 6.36
C GLU A 39 -3.25 -10.01 6.53
N GLU A 40 -2.50 -10.97 7.10
CA GLU A 40 -1.11 -10.81 7.49
C GLU A 40 -0.24 -11.93 6.91
N SER A 41 0.95 -11.59 6.41
CA SER A 41 1.98 -12.59 6.09
C SER A 41 3.26 -12.28 6.85
N VAL A 42 3.84 -13.28 7.50
CA VAL A 42 4.98 -13.11 8.42
C VAL A 42 6.12 -14.05 8.03
N LYS A 43 7.29 -13.50 7.78
CA LYS A 43 8.53 -14.26 7.57
C LYS A 43 9.46 -14.08 8.77
N HIS A 44 9.80 -15.20 9.39
CA HIS A 44 10.71 -15.24 10.55
C HIS A 44 12.15 -15.53 10.11
N PHE A 45 13.10 -14.78 10.66
CA PHE A 45 14.53 -14.93 10.52
C PHE A 45 15.12 -15.27 11.89
N LYS A 46 15.06 -16.56 12.26
CA LYS A 46 15.40 -17.04 13.61
C LYS A 46 16.81 -16.65 14.06
N ASP A 47 17.79 -16.71 13.16
CA ASP A 47 19.19 -16.38 13.47
C ASP A 47 19.40 -14.92 13.88
N TYR A 48 18.45 -14.05 13.53
CA TYR A 48 18.46 -12.62 13.80
C TYR A 48 17.35 -12.19 14.75
N ASN A 49 16.55 -13.14 15.24
CA ASN A 49 15.35 -12.86 16.01
C ASN A 49 14.42 -11.82 15.33
N ALA A 50 14.34 -11.82 14.00
CA ALA A 50 13.65 -10.77 13.25
C ALA A 50 12.43 -11.30 12.47
N THR A 51 11.43 -10.45 12.26
CA THR A 51 10.32 -10.69 11.34
C THR A 51 10.24 -9.63 10.25
N ILE A 52 9.77 -10.06 9.08
CA ILE A 52 9.21 -9.17 8.07
C ILE A 52 7.74 -9.52 7.96
N GLU A 53 6.89 -8.52 8.16
CA GLU A 53 5.45 -8.63 8.21
C GLU A 53 4.84 -7.79 7.10
N PHE A 54 3.81 -8.33 6.47
CA PHE A 54 2.96 -7.61 5.54
C PHE A 54 1.55 -7.55 6.10
N TYR A 55 0.96 -6.36 6.07
CA TYR A 55 -0.40 -6.11 6.52
C TYR A 55 -1.22 -5.48 5.38
N TRP A 56 -2.36 -6.09 5.05
CA TRP A 56 -3.24 -5.60 3.99
C TRP A 56 -4.08 -4.40 4.44
N ALA A 57 -3.73 -3.20 3.97
CA ALA A 57 -4.52 -1.97 4.15
C ALA A 57 -4.34 -1.04 2.93
N PRO A 58 -4.97 -1.35 1.77
CA PRO A 58 -4.70 -0.66 0.50
C PRO A 58 -5.00 0.83 0.52
N SER A 59 -5.97 1.26 1.35
CA SER A 59 -6.34 2.66 1.55
C SER A 59 -5.84 3.23 2.87
N LEU A 60 -5.05 2.49 3.66
CA LEU A 60 -4.67 2.75 5.07
C LEU A 60 -5.86 2.83 6.04
N ALA A 61 -6.83 3.68 5.74
CA ALA A 61 -8.11 3.75 6.40
C ALA A 61 -9.00 2.55 6.04
N GLU A 62 -10.00 2.27 6.87
CA GLU A 62 -10.94 1.17 6.69
C GLU A 62 -11.67 1.30 5.36
N SER A 63 -11.83 0.16 4.68
CA SER A 63 -12.47 0.10 3.38
C SER A 63 -13.19 -1.24 3.18
N ASN A 64 -14.14 -1.26 2.26
CA ASN A 64 -14.71 -2.54 1.83
C ASN A 64 -13.69 -3.43 1.08
N SER A 65 -12.51 -2.90 0.73
CA SER A 65 -11.42 -3.60 0.07
C SER A 65 -10.48 -4.33 1.04
N ASP A 66 -10.73 -4.21 2.34
CA ASP A 66 -9.96 -4.94 3.37
C ASP A 66 -10.34 -6.43 3.36
N ALA A 67 -11.62 -6.71 3.09
CA ALA A 67 -12.17 -8.05 2.98
C ALA A 67 -11.52 -8.84 1.83
N VAL A 68 -11.11 -10.08 2.10
CA VAL A 68 -10.43 -10.96 1.12
C VAL A 68 -11.24 -11.11 -0.18
N SER A 69 -12.58 -11.17 -0.09
CA SER A 69 -13.47 -11.27 -1.25
C SER A 69 -13.37 -10.09 -2.23
N ASN A 70 -12.90 -8.93 -1.77
CA ASN A 70 -12.84 -7.69 -2.52
C ASN A 70 -11.41 -7.29 -2.92
N ARG A 71 -10.43 -8.18 -2.71
CA ARG A 71 -9.01 -7.93 -3.06
C ARG A 71 -8.68 -8.13 -4.54
N ASN A 72 -9.62 -8.59 -5.35
CA ASN A 72 -9.43 -8.84 -6.79
C ASN A 72 -9.37 -7.56 -7.65
N GLY A 73 -9.60 -6.39 -7.04
CA GLY A 73 -9.55 -5.09 -7.71
C GLY A 73 -10.77 -4.77 -8.58
N LEU A 74 -11.78 -5.65 -8.65
CA LEU A 74 -12.98 -5.51 -9.47
C LEU A 74 -14.16 -4.87 -8.71
N SER A 75 -14.11 -4.86 -7.38
CA SER A 75 -15.18 -4.31 -6.55
C SER A 75 -15.17 -2.77 -6.58
N ASP A 76 -16.37 -2.19 -6.55
CA ASP A 76 -16.56 -0.78 -6.27
C ASP A 76 -16.02 -0.44 -4.87
N ARG A 77 -14.94 0.36 -4.83
CA ARG A 77 -14.21 0.63 -3.60
C ARG A 77 -14.85 1.78 -2.86
N ILE A 78 -15.12 1.56 -1.57
CA ILE A 78 -15.69 2.56 -0.67
C ILE A 78 -14.78 2.63 0.55
N ILE A 79 -14.40 3.84 0.95
CA ILE A 79 -13.50 4.08 2.08
C ILE A 79 -14.22 4.83 3.22
N MET A 80 -13.68 4.68 4.43
CA MET A 80 -14.03 5.46 5.62
C MET A 80 -12.79 6.28 6.05
N PRO A 81 -12.59 7.49 5.48
CA PRO A 81 -11.29 8.16 5.53
C PRO A 81 -10.85 8.62 6.93
N GLU A 82 -11.78 8.74 7.88
CA GLU A 82 -11.50 9.03 9.29
C GLU A 82 -11.43 7.78 10.19
N SER A 83 -11.57 6.57 9.63
CA SER A 83 -11.50 5.31 10.39
C SER A 83 -10.19 4.58 10.11
N ILE A 84 -9.29 4.50 11.09
CA ILE A 84 -7.98 3.82 10.94
C ILE A 84 -7.63 2.90 12.11
N SER A 85 -8.26 3.07 13.28
CA SER A 85 -7.85 2.45 14.53
C SER A 85 -7.79 0.93 14.47
N LYS A 86 -8.74 0.29 13.77
CA LYS A 86 -8.76 -1.17 13.59
C LYS A 86 -7.50 -1.69 12.90
N HIS A 87 -7.00 -0.99 11.89
CA HIS A 87 -5.73 -1.34 11.25
C HIS A 87 -4.55 -0.95 12.14
N GLY A 88 -4.59 0.26 12.70
CA GLY A 88 -3.58 0.81 13.59
C GLY A 88 -3.21 -0.09 14.76
N ASP A 89 -4.19 -0.77 15.36
CA ASP A 89 -3.94 -1.70 16.46
C ASP A 89 -3.01 -2.87 16.09
N ASN A 90 -2.91 -3.24 14.80
CA ASN A 90 -1.98 -4.27 14.33
C ASN A 90 -0.58 -3.70 14.03
N TRP A 91 -0.46 -2.39 13.78
CA TRP A 91 0.80 -1.71 13.48
C TRP A 91 1.59 -1.31 14.73
N LYS A 92 0.92 -1.22 15.88
CA LYS A 92 1.57 -0.95 17.17
C LYS A 92 2.71 -1.93 17.41
N SER A 93 3.73 -1.49 18.14
CA SER A 93 4.94 -2.26 18.52
C SER A 93 5.87 -2.69 17.39
N ALA A 94 5.66 -2.25 16.14
CA ALA A 94 6.66 -2.47 15.10
C ALA A 94 7.86 -1.53 15.25
N ASP A 95 9.08 -2.05 15.13
CA ASP A 95 10.31 -1.25 15.17
C ASP A 95 10.48 -0.42 13.88
N TYR A 96 10.01 -0.95 12.75
CA TYR A 96 9.97 -0.21 11.48
C TYR A 96 8.61 -0.34 10.83
N LEU A 97 8.00 0.79 10.52
CA LEU A 97 6.72 0.91 9.81
C LEU A 97 6.96 1.51 8.43
N ILE A 98 6.64 0.75 7.37
CA ILE A 98 6.77 1.20 5.97
C ILE A 98 5.37 1.20 5.34
N PHE A 99 4.79 2.39 5.20
CA PHE A 99 3.47 2.60 4.63
C PHE A 99 3.54 2.88 3.13
N ASN A 100 2.51 2.48 2.38
CA ASN A 100 2.26 2.92 1.01
C ASN A 100 0.74 2.92 0.78
N THR A 101 0.24 3.92 0.05
CA THR A 101 -1.09 3.81 -0.54
C THR A 101 -1.10 4.63 -1.83
N TYR A 102 -1.44 4.02 -2.97
CA TYR A 102 -1.47 4.75 -4.24
C TYR A 102 -2.30 4.09 -5.33
N ILE A 103 -1.92 2.90 -5.78
CA ILE A 103 -2.49 2.31 -7.01
C ILE A 103 -4.01 2.06 -6.94
N TRP A 104 -4.54 1.82 -5.74
CA TRP A 104 -5.97 1.61 -5.52
C TRP A 104 -6.79 2.91 -5.66
N TRP A 105 -6.13 4.06 -5.64
CA TRP A 105 -6.74 5.37 -5.90
C TRP A 105 -6.80 5.69 -7.40
N MET A 106 -5.91 5.13 -8.21
CA MET A 106 -5.76 5.45 -9.63
C MET A 106 -6.84 4.87 -10.55
N THR A 107 -7.95 4.38 -9.99
CA THR A 107 -9.07 3.82 -10.77
C THR A 107 -10.11 4.84 -11.20
N SER A 108 -10.19 6.00 -10.53
CA SER A 108 -11.18 7.02 -10.81
C SER A 108 -10.68 8.38 -10.30
N ILE A 109 -11.14 9.47 -10.94
CA ILE A 109 -10.89 10.83 -10.44
C ILE A 109 -11.76 11.18 -9.22
N TYR A 110 -12.74 10.33 -8.88
CA TYR A 110 -13.57 10.40 -7.68
C TYR A 110 -13.40 9.15 -6.83
N THR A 111 -13.44 9.32 -5.52
CA THR A 111 -13.42 8.25 -4.51
C THR A 111 -14.77 8.19 -3.81
N LYS A 112 -15.31 6.97 -3.65
CA LYS A 112 -16.56 6.75 -2.89
C LYS A 112 -16.25 6.75 -1.40
N VAL A 113 -16.87 7.65 -0.65
CA VAL A 113 -16.72 7.80 0.80
C VAL A 113 -18.02 7.42 1.48
N LEU A 114 -17.95 6.50 2.45
CA LEU A 114 -19.14 6.02 3.17
C LEU A 114 -19.87 7.18 3.87
N ARG A 115 -21.19 7.28 3.69
CA ARG A 115 -22.04 8.30 4.31
C ARG A 115 -22.49 7.88 5.71
N GLY A 116 -21.53 7.83 6.63
CA GLY A 116 -21.76 7.46 8.04
C GLY A 116 -22.00 5.96 8.27
N GLY A 117 -22.03 5.56 9.55
CA GLY A 117 -22.17 4.16 9.95
C GLY A 117 -20.92 3.33 9.72
N SER A 118 -21.10 2.01 9.61
CA SER A 118 -20.05 1.03 9.30
C SER A 118 -20.52 0.10 8.17
N PHE A 119 -19.60 -0.59 7.49
CA PHE A 119 -19.92 -1.51 6.39
C PHE A 119 -20.87 -2.67 6.74
N GLY A 120 -21.20 -2.88 8.02
CA GLY A 120 -22.14 -3.91 8.49
C GLY A 120 -23.54 -3.41 8.84
N GLU A 121 -23.80 -2.11 8.77
CA GLU A 121 -25.05 -1.51 9.25
C GLU A 121 -25.93 -1.00 8.10
N GLY A 122 -26.85 -1.86 7.65
CA GLY A 122 -27.91 -1.46 6.71
C GLY A 122 -27.43 -1.17 5.28
N PRO A 123 -28.22 -0.44 4.48
CA PRO A 123 -27.87 -0.07 3.12
C PRO A 123 -26.60 0.80 3.08
N ILE A 124 -25.68 0.46 2.19
CA ILE A 124 -24.44 1.23 1.99
C ILE A 124 -24.77 2.48 1.17
N GLU A 125 -24.73 3.64 1.81
CA GLU A 125 -24.76 4.95 1.13
C GLU A 125 -23.35 5.54 1.08
N TYR A 126 -23.01 6.20 -0.02
CA TYR A 126 -21.72 6.86 -0.19
C TYR A 126 -21.85 8.16 -0.99
N ASP A 127 -20.91 9.06 -0.77
CA ASP A 127 -20.69 10.26 -1.56
C ASP A 127 -19.48 10.09 -2.47
N GLU A 128 -19.51 10.67 -3.67
CA GLU A 128 -18.33 10.76 -4.53
C GLU A 128 -17.57 12.04 -4.21
N VAL A 129 -16.32 11.87 -3.77
CA VAL A 129 -15.43 12.96 -3.38
C VAL A 129 -14.25 12.99 -4.34
N GLU A 130 -13.79 14.17 -4.75
CA GLU A 130 -12.60 14.29 -5.61
C GLU A 130 -11.41 13.56 -4.98
N LEU A 131 -10.68 12.79 -5.80
CA LEU A 131 -9.59 11.93 -5.34
C LEU A 131 -8.57 12.68 -4.47
N PRO A 132 -8.05 13.87 -4.84
CA PRO A 132 -7.07 14.57 -4.00
C PRO A 132 -7.61 14.90 -2.60
N ILE A 133 -8.89 15.26 -2.50
CA ILE A 133 -9.54 15.59 -1.23
C ILE A 133 -9.69 14.33 -0.37
N ALA A 134 -10.17 13.23 -0.95
CA ALA A 134 -10.31 11.97 -0.23
C ALA A 134 -8.96 11.40 0.23
N TYR A 135 -7.94 11.49 -0.63
CA TYR A 135 -6.58 11.06 -0.35
C TYR A 135 -5.95 11.89 0.79
N GLU A 136 -6.12 13.22 0.76
CA GLU A 136 -5.67 14.12 1.83
C GLU A 136 -6.32 13.77 3.17
N ARG A 137 -7.64 13.50 3.21
CA ARG A 137 -8.34 13.11 4.43
C ARG A 137 -7.75 11.84 5.05
N VAL A 138 -7.51 10.81 4.24
CA VAL A 138 -6.86 9.57 4.69
C VAL A 138 -5.46 9.84 5.24
N LEU A 139 -4.64 10.62 4.52
CA LEU A 139 -3.28 10.91 4.98
C LEU A 139 -3.26 11.74 6.27
N ARG A 140 -4.22 12.64 6.48
CA ARG A 140 -4.38 13.37 7.75
C ARG A 140 -4.73 12.42 8.90
N THR A 141 -5.67 11.50 8.67
CA THR A 141 -6.03 10.47 9.66
C THR A 141 -4.84 9.56 9.99
N TRP A 142 -4.09 9.12 8.98
CA TRP A 142 -2.87 8.32 9.15
C TRP A 142 -1.79 9.08 9.92
N ALA A 143 -1.50 10.33 9.56
CA ALA A 143 -0.49 11.14 10.23
C ALA A 143 -0.84 11.35 11.71
N LYS A 144 -2.10 11.66 12.01
CA LYS A 144 -2.60 11.77 13.39
C LYS A 144 -2.42 10.45 14.15
N TRP A 145 -2.76 9.32 13.54
CA TRP A 145 -2.56 8.01 14.17
C TRP A 145 -1.09 7.76 14.50
N VAL A 146 -0.17 8.09 13.58
CA VAL A 146 1.28 7.95 13.82
C VAL A 146 1.72 8.82 15.00
N GLU A 147 1.33 10.09 15.02
CA GLU A 147 1.66 11.03 16.10
C GLU A 147 1.18 10.55 17.48
N GLU A 148 0.00 9.93 17.53
CA GLU A 148 -0.61 9.47 18.78
C GLU A 148 -0.11 8.10 19.26
N ASN A 149 0.41 7.24 18.36
CA ASN A 149 0.64 5.82 18.66
C ASN A 149 2.08 5.34 18.46
N VAL A 150 2.97 6.12 17.85
CA VAL A 150 4.34 5.72 17.55
C VAL A 150 5.34 6.48 18.42
N ASP A 151 6.15 5.74 19.20
CA ASP A 151 7.28 6.33 19.93
C ASP A 151 8.52 6.42 19.01
N PRO A 152 8.99 7.62 18.63
CA PRO A 152 10.13 7.78 17.74
C PRO A 152 11.47 7.28 18.33
N LYS A 153 11.53 6.98 19.63
CA LYS A 153 12.72 6.37 20.25
C LYS A 153 12.83 4.87 19.98
N HIS A 154 11.70 4.23 19.69
CA HIS A 154 11.62 2.78 19.52
C HIS A 154 11.24 2.38 18.09
N SER A 155 10.46 3.22 17.41
CA SER A 155 9.93 2.94 16.08
C SER A 155 10.37 3.98 15.06
N SER A 156 10.77 3.52 13.87
CA SER A 156 11.02 4.35 12.70
C SER A 156 9.86 4.24 11.71
N VAL A 157 9.40 5.37 11.19
CA VAL A 157 8.29 5.43 10.22
C VAL A 157 8.82 5.89 8.87
N CYS A 158 8.42 5.20 7.81
CA CYS A 158 8.69 5.53 6.42
C CYS A 158 7.38 5.49 5.63
N PHE A 159 7.25 6.37 4.65
CA PHE A 159 6.17 6.35 3.69
C PHE A 159 6.76 6.23 2.29
N SER A 160 6.50 5.11 1.62
CA SER A 160 6.86 4.92 0.22
C SER A 160 5.96 5.78 -0.63
N SER A 161 6.56 6.63 -1.45
CA SER A 161 5.82 7.44 -2.42
C SER A 161 5.16 6.56 -3.50
N MET A 162 4.45 7.25 -4.39
CA MET A 162 3.69 6.67 -5.50
C MET A 162 4.58 5.78 -6.38
N SER A 163 4.20 4.51 -6.52
CA SER A 163 4.83 3.60 -7.47
C SER A 163 4.23 3.81 -8.86
N PRO A 164 5.02 4.22 -9.87
CA PRO A 164 4.51 4.52 -11.20
C PRO A 164 4.01 3.27 -11.92
N THR A 165 3.10 3.48 -12.87
CA THR A 165 2.65 2.41 -13.78
C THR A 165 3.21 2.63 -15.18
N HIS A 166 3.52 1.54 -15.87
CA HIS A 166 4.15 1.56 -17.20
C HIS A 166 3.18 0.96 -18.23
N VAL A 167 2.05 1.64 -18.43
CA VAL A 167 0.93 1.11 -19.23
C VAL A 167 0.88 1.63 -20.66
N ARG A 168 1.56 2.75 -20.99
CA ARG A 168 1.68 3.26 -22.36
C ARG A 168 3.15 3.42 -22.72
N SER A 169 3.61 2.66 -23.70
CA SER A 169 5.01 2.71 -24.14
C SER A 169 5.39 4.03 -24.83
N LEU A 170 4.40 4.77 -25.31
CA LEU A 170 4.58 6.11 -25.86
C LEU A 170 5.11 7.11 -24.80
N ASP A 171 4.84 6.89 -23.51
CA ASP A 171 5.32 7.77 -22.42
C ASP A 171 6.87 7.82 -22.35
N TRP A 172 7.54 6.82 -22.94
CA TRP A 172 9.00 6.77 -23.09
C TRP A 172 9.44 6.63 -24.56
N ASP A 173 8.66 7.21 -25.48
CA ASP A 173 8.98 7.34 -26.90
C ASP A 173 9.12 6.00 -27.65
N ASN A 174 8.45 4.93 -27.20
CA ASN A 174 8.40 3.65 -27.89
C ASN A 174 6.98 3.37 -28.46
N PRO A 175 6.64 3.86 -29.67
CA PRO A 175 5.31 3.68 -30.25
C PRO A 175 5.00 2.21 -30.61
N ASP A 176 6.02 1.40 -30.88
CA ASP A 176 5.87 -0.02 -31.22
C ASP A 176 5.91 -0.95 -29.98
N GLY A 177 6.00 -0.36 -28.79
CA GLY A 177 6.02 -1.08 -27.51
C GLY A 177 4.66 -1.66 -27.13
N ILE A 178 4.68 -2.70 -26.30
CA ILE A 178 3.47 -3.32 -25.73
C ILE A 178 3.51 -3.09 -24.23
N LYS A 179 2.97 -1.94 -23.78
CA LYS A 179 3.12 -1.49 -22.38
C LYS A 179 4.60 -1.61 -21.97
N CYS A 180 4.92 -2.16 -20.80
CA CYS A 180 6.29 -2.48 -20.39
C CYS A 180 6.79 -3.88 -20.81
N ALA A 181 6.00 -4.71 -21.48
CA ALA A 181 6.28 -6.15 -21.59
C ALA A 181 7.60 -6.47 -22.32
N ASN A 182 7.99 -5.66 -23.31
CA ASN A 182 9.21 -5.86 -24.09
C ASN A 182 10.40 -4.99 -23.62
N GLU A 183 10.23 -4.23 -22.55
CA GLU A 183 11.27 -3.33 -22.04
C GLU A 183 12.26 -4.10 -21.16
N THR A 184 13.55 -4.07 -21.52
CA THR A 184 14.61 -4.81 -20.82
C THR A 184 15.67 -3.92 -20.18
N LYS A 185 15.60 -2.61 -20.44
CA LYS A 185 16.57 -1.62 -19.97
C LYS A 185 15.83 -0.42 -19.37
N PRO A 186 16.41 0.24 -18.36
CA PRO A 186 15.84 1.47 -17.84
C PRO A 186 15.97 2.60 -18.87
N ILE A 187 15.14 3.63 -18.71
CA ILE A 187 15.28 4.87 -19.46
C ILE A 187 16.54 5.59 -19.00
N LEU A 188 17.49 5.80 -19.92
CA LEU A 188 18.78 6.42 -19.62
C LEU A 188 18.79 7.93 -19.88
N ASN A 189 17.90 8.41 -20.76
CA ASN A 189 17.79 9.83 -21.08
C ASN A 189 17.10 10.57 -19.94
N LYS A 190 17.85 11.40 -19.21
CA LYS A 190 17.35 12.23 -18.11
C LYS A 190 17.08 13.67 -18.51
N SER A 191 17.32 14.03 -19.78
CA SER A 191 17.17 15.40 -20.28
C SER A 191 15.72 15.73 -20.63
N LYS A 192 14.85 14.72 -20.78
CA LYS A 192 13.42 14.88 -21.03
C LYS A 192 12.63 14.50 -19.76
N PRO A 193 11.70 15.35 -19.30
CA PRO A 193 10.74 14.95 -18.28
C PRO A 193 9.89 13.78 -18.79
N LEU A 194 9.78 12.73 -17.98
CA LEU A 194 8.90 11.60 -18.25
C LEU A 194 7.59 11.82 -17.51
N ASP A 195 6.48 11.66 -18.23
CA ASP A 195 5.15 11.61 -17.63
C ASP A 195 4.70 10.15 -17.54
N VAL A 196 5.30 9.43 -16.60
CA VAL A 196 5.06 7.99 -16.35
C VAL A 196 4.20 7.80 -15.11
N GLY A 197 3.11 8.56 -14.99
CA GLY A 197 2.26 8.45 -13.80
C GLY A 197 1.14 9.46 -13.70
N MET A 198 0.09 9.26 -14.48
CA MET A 198 -1.32 9.54 -14.18
C MET A 198 -2.10 9.16 -15.46
N ASN A 199 -2.96 8.14 -15.38
CA ASN A 199 -3.83 7.78 -16.52
C ASN A 199 -4.81 8.91 -16.82
#